data_AF-A0A1Q3DET9-F1
#
_entry.id   AF-A0A1Q3DET9-F1
#
_cell.length_a   1.000
_cell.length_b   1.000
_cell.length_c   1.000
_cell.angle_alpha   90.00
_cell.angle_beta   90.00
_cell.angle_gamma   90.00
#
_symmetry.space_group_name_H-M   'P 1'
#
loop_
_entity.id
_entity.type
_entity.pdbx_description
1 polymer ?
#
loop_
_entity_poly.entity_id
_entity_poly.type
_entity_poly.pdbx_seq_one_letter_code
_entity_poly.pdbx_strand_id
1 'polypeptide(L)'
;MGNWQWFKSLGDAYAHFHPPGISDHSPITIQMRLRQPFRGRSFKYLNFWLKDDRFLQVVSHEWLKAHTGSPLVVIHKKLKSLKACLRNFCSRPDSRVADLRARLKQVQQLSLGGDVPPGVFVLERQLASVLIGVLRWVRIHNTGTKVAGCIGASVRNAMVFCLG
;
A
#
# COMPACT_ATOMS: atom_id res chain seq x y z
N MET A 1 -27.39 5.97 26.81
CA MET A 1 -27.62 5.74 25.36
C MET A 1 -26.28 5.37 24.75
N GLY A 2 -26.04 4.34 23.94
CA GLY A 2 -26.86 3.33 23.29
C GLY A 2 -25.94 2.21 22.79
N ASN A 3 -26.45 1.32 21.95
CA ASN A 3 -25.86 0.03 21.57
C ASN A 3 -24.60 0.14 20.70
N TRP A 4 -23.51 0.71 21.23
CA TRP A 4 -22.27 0.97 20.48
C TRP A 4 -21.64 -0.30 19.89
N GLN A 5 -21.85 -1.43 20.57
CA GLN A 5 -21.34 -2.73 20.13
C GLN A 5 -21.90 -3.12 18.76
N TRP A 6 -23.10 -2.65 18.40
CA TRP A 6 -23.71 -2.91 17.10
C TRP A 6 -22.93 -2.24 15.97
N PHE A 7 -22.35 -1.05 16.17
CA PHE A 7 -21.49 -0.40 15.16
C PHE A 7 -20.16 -1.11 14.95
N LYS A 8 -19.73 -1.98 15.88
CA LYS A 8 -18.51 -2.77 15.72
C LYS A 8 -18.73 -4.01 14.86
N SER A 9 -19.89 -4.65 15.00
CA SER A 9 -20.23 -5.94 14.38
C SER A 9 -21.00 -5.79 13.06
N LEU A 10 -21.85 -4.77 12.95
CA LEU A 10 -22.61 -4.46 11.74
C LEU A 10 -21.75 -3.60 10.81
N GLY A 11 -21.72 -3.98 9.54
CA GLY A 11 -21.16 -3.19 8.45
C GLY A 11 -22.20 -2.20 7.92
N ASP A 12 -22.27 -2.04 6.61
CA ASP A 12 -23.23 -1.14 5.97
C ASP A 12 -24.67 -1.58 6.28
N ALA A 13 -25.52 -0.63 6.66
CA ALA A 13 -26.95 -0.82 6.88
C ALA A 13 -27.74 0.06 5.91
N TYR A 14 -28.78 -0.50 5.31
CA TYR A 14 -29.63 0.17 4.34
C TYR A 14 -31.09 0.03 4.80
N ALA A 15 -31.85 1.13 4.72
CA ALA A 15 -33.29 1.11 4.95
C ALA A 15 -34.00 1.21 3.61
N HIS A 16 -34.89 0.26 3.33
CA HIS A 16 -35.78 0.28 2.18
C HIS A 16 -37.18 0.65 2.66
N PHE A 17 -37.69 1.77 2.17
CA PHE A 17 -39.03 2.25 2.45
C PHE A 17 -39.96 1.73 1.36
N HIS A 18 -40.95 0.93 1.76
CA HIS A 18 -41.94 0.42 0.82
C HIS A 18 -43.06 1.44 0.60
N PRO A 19 -43.74 1.40 -0.57
CA PRO A 19 -44.92 2.23 -0.81
C PRO A 19 -46.00 2.03 0.27
N PRO A 20 -46.76 3.08 0.63
CA PRO A 20 -47.87 2.95 1.57
C PRO A 20 -48.92 1.98 1.01
N GLY A 21 -49.30 1.00 1.82
CA GLY A 21 -50.37 0.04 1.52
C GLY A 21 -51.71 0.48 2.09
N ILE A 22 -52.64 -0.47 2.25
CA ILE A 22 -53.96 -0.27 2.88
C ILE A 22 -53.92 -0.03 4.40
N SER A 23 -52.73 0.01 4.98
CA SER A 23 -52.50 0.29 6.40
C SER A 23 -51.83 1.65 6.51
N ASP A 24 -52.18 2.40 7.55
CA ASP A 24 -51.66 3.72 7.88
C ASP A 24 -50.15 3.70 8.25
N HIS A 25 -49.51 2.54 8.11
CA HIS A 25 -48.10 2.30 8.37
C HIS A 25 -47.40 1.71 7.13
N SER A 26 -46.47 2.47 6.54
CA SER A 26 -45.56 1.96 5.52
C SER A 26 -44.49 1.06 6.15
N PRO A 27 -44.32 -0.19 5.70
CA PRO A 27 -43.29 -1.06 6.25
C PRO A 27 -41.89 -0.58 5.84
N ILE A 28 -40.95 -0.67 6.77
CA ILE A 28 -39.52 -0.40 6.54
C ILE A 28 -38.76 -1.72 6.64
N THR A 29 -37.99 -2.05 5.61
CA THR A 29 -37.05 -3.18 5.66
C THR A 29 -35.65 -2.65 5.91
N ILE A 30 -35.02 -3.06 7.01
CA ILE A 30 -33.63 -2.71 7.31
C ILE A 30 -32.75 -3.91 6.95
N GLN A 31 -31.91 -3.75 5.93
CA GLN A 31 -30.91 -4.74 5.56
C GLN A 31 -29.58 -4.37 6.20
N MET A 32 -29.06 -5.25 7.06
CA MET A 32 -27.77 -5.06 7.71
C MET A 32 -26.76 -6.07 7.15
N ARG A 33 -25.63 -5.58 6.63
CA ARG A 33 -24.53 -6.47 6.23
C ARG A 33 -23.64 -6.72 7.43
N LEU A 34 -23.35 -7.97 7.74
CA LEU A 34 -22.30 -8.29 8.71
C LEU A 34 -20.97 -7.74 8.21
N ARG A 35 -20.21 -7.08 9.09
CA ARG A 35 -18.89 -6.58 8.74
C ARG A 35 -18.01 -7.80 8.39
N GLN A 36 -17.59 -7.92 7.13
CA GLN A 36 -16.64 -8.97 6.78
C GLN A 36 -15.38 -8.78 7.64
N PRO A 37 -14.83 -9.86 8.24
CA PRO A 37 -13.57 -9.76 8.95
C PRO A 37 -12.55 -9.18 7.98
N PHE A 38 -11.84 -8.14 8.42
CA PHE A 38 -10.84 -7.45 7.63
C PHE A 38 -9.78 -8.46 7.17
N ARG A 39 -9.96 -9.05 5.98
CA ARG A 39 -8.93 -9.85 5.34
C ARG A 39 -7.87 -8.84 4.91
N GLY A 40 -6.79 -8.77 5.68
CA GLY A 40 -5.74 -7.76 5.51
C GLY A 40 -5.35 -7.54 4.04
N ARG A 41 -4.96 -6.30 3.73
CA ARG A 41 -4.63 -5.87 2.36
C ARG A 41 -3.70 -6.87 1.68
N SER A 42 -4.04 -7.26 0.44
CA SER A 42 -3.15 -8.08 -0.37
C SER A 42 -1.84 -7.31 -0.61
N PHE A 43 -0.72 -8.02 -0.47
CA PHE A 43 0.58 -7.45 -0.79
C PHE A 43 0.68 -7.22 -2.29
N LYS A 44 0.90 -5.97 -2.70
CA LYS A 44 1.18 -5.59 -4.09
C LYS A 44 2.60 -5.05 -4.15
N TYR A 45 3.41 -5.63 -5.03
CA TYR A 45 4.72 -5.11 -5.35
C TYR A 45 4.59 -3.83 -6.18
N LEU A 46 5.55 -2.93 -6.01
CA LEU A 46 5.58 -1.66 -6.71
C LEU A 46 6.93 -1.47 -7.38
N ASN A 47 6.90 -1.25 -8.70
CA ASN A 47 8.11 -1.00 -9.48
C ASN A 47 8.89 0.22 -8.99
N PHE A 48 8.24 1.20 -8.33
CA PHE A 48 8.96 2.36 -7.80
C PHE A 48 9.83 2.01 -6.58
N TRP A 49 9.60 0.89 -5.89
CA TRP A 49 10.47 0.47 -4.78
C TRP A 49 11.90 0.23 -5.26
N LEU A 50 12.09 -0.20 -6.50
CA LEU A 50 13.42 -0.36 -7.11
C LEU A 50 14.21 0.96 -7.21
N LYS A 51 13.54 2.11 -7.12
CA LYS A 51 14.18 3.44 -7.15
C LYS A 51 14.55 3.95 -5.75
N ASP A 52 14.21 3.23 -4.69
CA ASP A 52 14.54 3.58 -3.31
C ASP A 52 15.75 2.75 -2.89
N ASP A 53 16.90 3.39 -2.62
CA ASP A 53 18.13 2.68 -2.27
C ASP A 53 17.96 1.76 -1.05
N ARG A 54 17.05 2.12 -0.15
CA ARG A 54 16.73 1.32 1.04
C ARG A 54 16.03 0.02 0.69
N PHE A 55 15.34 -0.06 -0.45
CA PHE A 55 14.68 -1.30 -0.89
C PHE A 55 15.72 -2.38 -1.19
N LEU A 56 16.77 -2.05 -1.95
CA LEU A 56 17.84 -3.00 -2.25
C LEU A 56 18.59 -3.44 -0.99
N GLN A 57 18.84 -2.50 -0.06
CA GLN A 57 19.44 -2.83 1.24
C GLN A 57 18.59 -3.81 2.05
N VAL A 58 17.27 -3.59 2.11
CA VAL A 58 16.33 -4.48 2.81
C VAL A 58 16.27 -5.86 2.14
N VAL A 59 16.21 -5.91 0.80
CA VAL A 59 16.21 -7.18 0.06
C VAL A 59 17.49 -7.95 0.33
N SER A 60 18.65 -7.31 0.20
CA SER A 60 19.96 -7.92 0.46
C SER A 60 20.06 -8.45 1.89
N HIS A 61 19.68 -7.64 2.88
CA HIS A 61 19.71 -8.03 4.28
C HIS A 61 18.81 -9.24 4.57
N GLU A 62 17.58 -9.25 4.06
CA GLU A 62 16.68 -10.42 4.19
C GLU A 62 17.20 -11.64 3.44
N TRP A 63 17.89 -11.43 2.31
CA TRP A 63 18.42 -12.52 1.49
C TRP A 63 19.64 -13.19 2.11
N LEU A 64 20.45 -12.46 2.88
CA LEU A 64 21.61 -13.00 3.58
C LEU A 64 21.23 -13.84 4.81
N LYS A 65 19.97 -13.78 5.27
CA LYS A 65 19.51 -14.59 6.40
C LYS A 65 19.59 -16.08 6.09
N ALA A 66 20.19 -16.82 7.02
CA ALA A 66 20.24 -18.27 6.97
C ALA A 66 18.85 -18.86 7.25
N HIS A 67 18.44 -19.82 6.43
CA HIS A 67 17.25 -20.62 6.69
C HIS A 67 17.57 -22.10 6.49
N THR A 68 17.01 -22.94 7.35
CA THR A 68 17.18 -24.39 7.30
C THR A 68 16.08 -25.06 6.48
N GLY A 69 16.44 -26.08 5.68
CA GLY A 69 15.51 -26.90 4.91
C GLY A 69 16.07 -27.26 3.53
N SER A 70 15.24 -27.90 2.70
CA SER A 70 15.58 -28.11 1.29
C SER A 70 15.68 -26.77 0.54
N PRO A 71 16.40 -26.71 -0.59
CA PRO A 71 16.59 -25.46 -1.33
C PRO A 71 15.29 -24.69 -1.63
N LEU A 72 14.22 -25.40 -2.00
CA LEU A 72 12.90 -24.79 -2.24
C LEU A 72 12.26 -24.24 -0.96
N VAL A 73 12.42 -24.93 0.18
CA VAL A 73 11.93 -24.46 1.48
C VAL A 73 12.71 -23.23 1.94
N VAL A 74 14.03 -23.19 1.71
CA VAL A 74 14.88 -22.02 2.00
C VAL A 74 14.41 -20.81 1.18
N ILE A 75 14.22 -20.97 -0.13
CA ILE A 75 13.72 -19.90 -1.00
C ILE A 75 12.33 -19.43 -0.54
N HIS A 76 11.41 -20.36 -0.25
CA HIS A 76 10.08 -20.02 0.23
C HIS A 76 10.13 -19.19 1.54
N LYS A 77 10.99 -19.58 2.49
CA LYS A 77 11.17 -18.87 3.76
C LYS A 77 11.73 -17.46 3.54
N LYS A 78 12.72 -17.30 2.66
CA LYS A 78 13.27 -15.99 2.28
C LYS A 78 12.19 -15.09 1.68
N LEU A 79 11.41 -15.60 0.73
CA LEU A 79 10.31 -14.88 0.10
C LEU A 79 9.22 -14.48 1.11
N LYS A 80 8.89 -15.37 2.04
CA LYS A 80 7.90 -15.11 3.10
C LYS A 80 8.39 -14.03 4.07
N SER A 81 9.66 -14.07 4.47
CA SER A 81 10.29 -13.04 5.31
C SER A 81 10.31 -11.69 4.60
N LEU A 82 10.78 -11.67 3.35
CA LEU A 82 10.84 -10.46 2.54
C LEU A 82 9.46 -9.83 2.36
N LYS A 83 8.42 -10.63 2.08
CA LYS A 83 7.04 -10.13 1.99
C LYS A 83 6.58 -9.44 3.27
N ALA A 84 6.92 -9.98 4.44
CA ALA A 84 6.57 -9.37 5.72
C ALA A 84 7.33 -8.05 5.93
N CYS A 85 8.63 -8.02 5.63
CA CYS A 85 9.47 -6.84 5.73
C CYS A 85 8.97 -5.71 4.81
N LEU A 86 8.71 -6.03 3.54
CA LEU A 86 8.18 -5.07 2.56
C LEU A 86 6.78 -4.56 2.91
N ARG A 87 5.96 -5.36 3.60
CA ARG A 87 4.67 -4.90 4.11
C ARG A 87 4.84 -3.82 5.19
N ASN A 88 5.87 -3.95 6.04
CA ASN A 88 6.17 -2.98 7.08
C ASN A 88 6.86 -1.71 6.53
N PHE A 89 7.70 -1.87 5.51
CA PHE A 89 8.40 -0.79 4.82
C PHE A 89 7.47 0.31 4.26
N CYS A 90 6.20 -0.01 4.00
CA CYS A 90 5.19 0.93 3.51
C CYS A 90 3.94 1.00 4.42
N SER A 91 4.04 0.66 5.71
CA SER A 91 2.87 0.66 6.61
C SER A 91 2.25 2.06 6.84
N ARG A 92 3.03 3.13 6.62
CA ARG A 92 2.58 4.53 6.76
C ARG A 92 2.86 5.30 5.46
N PRO A 93 1.98 5.18 4.45
CA PRO A 93 2.13 5.97 3.23
C PRO A 93 2.07 7.47 3.48
N ASP A 94 1.27 7.92 4.45
CA ASP A 94 1.04 9.35 4.70
C ASP A 94 2.32 10.03 5.20
N SER A 95 3.07 9.37 6.10
CA SER A 95 4.37 9.88 6.55
C SER A 95 5.39 9.91 5.42
N ARG A 96 5.37 8.91 4.52
CA ARG A 96 6.27 8.87 3.35
C ARG A 96 5.92 9.97 2.34
N VAL A 97 4.64 10.24 2.11
CA VAL A 97 4.17 11.33 1.25
C VAL A 97 4.56 12.69 1.85
N ALA A 98 4.42 12.87 3.16
CA ALA A 98 4.84 14.08 3.85
C ALA A 98 6.34 14.34 3.72
N ASP A 99 7.17 13.31 3.96
CA ASP A 99 8.64 13.39 3.80
C ASP A 99 9.05 13.76 2.36
N LEU A 100 8.49 13.07 1.37
CA LEU A 100 8.79 13.34 -0.05
C LEU A 100 8.38 14.75 -0.46
N ARG A 101 7.24 15.25 0.01
CA ARG A 101 6.80 16.64 -0.24
C ARG A 101 7.73 17.66 0.42
N ALA A 102 8.18 17.40 1.65
CA ALA A 102 9.11 18.28 2.35
C ALA A 102 10.46 18.36 1.62
N ARG A 103 11.01 17.22 1.20
CA ARG A 103 12.26 17.16 0.42
C ARG A 103 12.12 17.87 -0.93
N LEU A 104 11.01 17.66 -1.63
CA LEU A 104 10.77 18.32 -2.92
C LEU A 104 10.68 19.84 -2.76
N LYS A 105 10.03 20.33 -1.69
CA LYS A 105 10.00 21.76 -1.36
C LYS A 105 11.39 22.33 -1.07
N GLN A 106 12.24 21.60 -0.35
CA GLN A 106 13.63 22.02 -0.11
C GLN A 106 14.42 22.13 -1.41
N VAL A 107 14.32 21.14 -2.30
CA VAL A 107 14.99 21.16 -3.61
C VAL A 107 14.52 22.33 -4.46
N GLN A 108 13.21 22.61 -4.47
CA GLN A 108 12.65 23.77 -5.18
C GLN A 108 13.13 25.11 -4.62
N GLN A 109 13.33 25.21 -3.31
CA GLN A 109 13.90 26.41 -2.68
C GLN A 109 15.38 26.60 -3.06
N LEU A 110 16.15 25.52 -3.17
CA LEU A 110 17.55 25.57 -3.62
C LEU A 110 17.66 26.03 -5.08
N SER A 111 16.72 25.62 -5.94
CA SER A 111 16.67 26.07 -7.34
C SER A 111 16.37 27.56 -7.52
N LEU A 112 15.80 28.22 -6.50
CA LEU A 112 15.52 29.66 -6.50
C LEU A 112 16.68 30.48 -5.93
N GLY A 113 17.68 29.83 -5.33
CA GLY A 113 18.92 30.46 -4.88
C GLY A 113 19.85 30.81 -6.04
N GLY A 114 20.69 31.83 -5.86
CA GLY A 114 21.61 32.31 -6.91
C GLY A 114 22.73 31.34 -7.29
N ASP A 115 22.99 30.32 -6.47
CA ASP A 115 23.94 29.25 -6.76
C ASP A 115 23.18 27.91 -6.77
N VAL A 116 22.98 27.35 -7.97
CA VAL A 116 22.21 26.11 -8.17
C VAL A 116 23.17 24.94 -8.23
N PRO A 117 23.17 24.02 -7.24
CA PRO A 117 24.04 22.87 -7.26
C PRO A 117 23.83 21.99 -8.52
N PRO A 118 24.90 21.43 -9.10
CA PRO A 118 24.77 20.52 -10.23
C PRO A 118 23.94 19.29 -9.82
N GLY A 119 22.91 18.97 -10.62
CA GLY A 119 22.05 17.81 -10.40
C GLY A 119 20.76 18.07 -9.60
N VAL A 120 20.50 19.30 -9.15
CA VAL A 120 19.25 19.66 -8.43
C VAL A 120 18.00 19.32 -9.23
N PHE A 121 17.96 19.61 -10.53
CA PHE A 121 16.83 19.26 -11.40
C PHE A 121 16.65 17.75 -11.57
N VAL A 122 17.75 16.99 -11.57
CA VAL A 122 17.70 15.51 -11.65
C VAL A 122 17.10 14.95 -10.36
N LEU A 123 17.54 15.48 -9.21
CA LEU A 123 17.02 15.11 -7.89
C LEU A 123 15.54 15.46 -7.74
N GLU A 124 15.12 16.64 -8.18
CA GLU A 124 13.71 17.05 -8.19
C GLU A 124 12.86 16.06 -9.01
N ARG A 125 13.31 15.72 -10.22
CA ARG A 125 12.61 14.77 -11.10
C ARG A 125 12.50 13.38 -10.49
N GLN A 126 13.55 12.94 -9.79
CA GLN A 126 13.56 11.67 -9.07
C GLN A 126 12.56 11.68 -7.91
N LEU A 127 12.58 12.70 -7.05
CA LEU A 127 11.65 12.86 -5.92
C LEU A 127 10.20 12.93 -6.38
N ALA A 128 9.93 13.69 -7.46
CA ALA A 128 8.59 13.79 -8.06
C ALA A 128 8.11 12.42 -8.57
N SER A 129 8.98 11.67 -9.26
CA SER A 129 8.66 10.31 -9.75
C SER A 129 8.28 9.36 -8.61
N VAL A 130 9.02 9.42 -7.49
CA VAL A 130 8.74 8.58 -6.31
C VAL A 130 7.42 9.00 -5.64
N LEU A 131 7.19 10.30 -5.46
CA LEU A 131 5.95 10.84 -4.88
C LEU A 131 4.72 10.43 -5.68
N ILE A 132 4.77 10.53 -7.01
CA ILE A 132 3.69 10.08 -7.92
C ILE A 132 3.43 8.58 -7.74
N GLY A 133 4.49 7.76 -7.65
CA GLY A 133 4.36 6.33 -7.42
C GLY A 133 3.67 5.98 -6.10
N VAL A 134 4.05 6.66 -5.01
CA VAL A 134 3.45 6.47 -3.68
C VAL A 134 1.99 6.94 -3.68
N LEU A 135 1.68 8.10 -4.26
CA LEU A 135 0.31 8.60 -4.35
C LEU A 135 -0.60 7.69 -5.19
N ARG A 136 -0.09 7.17 -6.32
CA ARG A 136 -0.80 6.16 -7.11
C ARG A 136 -1.09 4.90 -6.30
N TRP A 137 -0.13 4.45 -5.48
CA TRP A 137 -0.34 3.32 -4.57
C TRP A 137 -1.41 3.61 -3.52
N VAL A 138 -1.34 4.75 -2.84
CA VAL A 138 -2.36 5.15 -1.84
C VAL A 138 -3.74 5.17 -2.46
N ARG A 139 -3.88 5.73 -3.66
CA ARG A 139 -5.15 5.74 -4.40
C ARG A 139 -5.66 4.34 -4.71
N ILE A 140 -4.82 3.44 -5.23
CA ILE A 140 -5.21 2.04 -5.52
C ILE A 140 -5.58 1.27 -4.25
N HIS A 141 -4.94 1.58 -3.12
CA HIS A 141 -5.15 0.88 -1.86
C HIS A 141 -6.29 1.43 -0.99
N ASN A 142 -6.70 2.70 -1.18
CA ASN A 142 -7.88 3.28 -0.54
C ASN A 142 -9.19 3.02 -1.28
N THR A 143 -9.15 2.78 -2.60
CA THR A 143 -10.38 2.56 -3.39
C THR A 143 -10.95 1.14 -3.32
N GLY A 144 -10.40 0.24 -2.50
CA GLY A 144 -10.96 -1.10 -2.28
C GLY A 144 -11.03 -1.98 -3.54
N THR A 145 -10.45 -1.55 -4.66
CA THR A 145 -10.49 -2.26 -5.94
C THR A 145 -9.64 -3.53 -5.85
N LYS A 146 -10.33 -4.67 -5.70
CA LYS A 146 -9.79 -6.00 -5.91
C LYS A 146 -9.47 -6.17 -7.40
N VAL A 147 -8.30 -5.69 -7.80
CA VAL A 147 -7.72 -6.13 -9.08
C VAL A 147 -7.20 -7.55 -8.83
N ALA A 148 -8.02 -8.54 -9.20
CA ALA A 148 -7.58 -9.91 -9.35
C ALA A 148 -6.63 -9.96 -10.55
N GLY A 149 -5.38 -10.37 -10.32
CA GLY A 149 -4.40 -10.52 -11.39
C GLY A 149 -2.98 -10.27 -10.90
N CYS A 150 -2.12 -11.26 -11.18
CA CYS A 150 -0.66 -11.14 -11.15
C CYS A 150 0.02 -11.22 -9.76
N ILE A 151 -0.12 -12.34 -9.06
CA ILE A 151 0.83 -12.73 -7.98
C ILE A 151 2.03 -13.52 -8.53
N GLY A 152 2.02 -13.95 -9.81
CA GLY A 152 3.05 -14.82 -10.38
C GLY A 152 4.33 -14.15 -10.91
N ALA A 153 4.33 -12.85 -11.23
CA ALA A 153 5.43 -12.26 -12.01
C ALA A 153 6.43 -11.41 -11.19
N SER A 154 6.07 -11.02 -9.96
CA SER A 154 6.66 -9.81 -9.39
C SER A 154 7.94 -9.98 -8.56
N VAL A 155 8.28 -11.22 -8.15
CA VAL A 155 9.53 -11.46 -7.40
C VAL A 155 10.61 -12.09 -8.27
N ARG A 156 10.24 -12.68 -9.42
CA ARG A 156 11.20 -13.20 -10.40
C ARG A 156 11.99 -12.07 -11.07
N ASN A 157 11.35 -10.95 -11.43
CA ASN A 157 12.06 -9.80 -12.01
C ASN A 157 12.97 -9.07 -11.02
N ALA A 158 12.70 -9.14 -9.70
CA ALA A 158 13.61 -8.59 -8.69
C ALA A 158 14.85 -9.49 -8.48
N MET A 159 14.74 -10.80 -8.72
CA MET A 159 15.87 -11.74 -8.63
C MET A 159 16.89 -11.57 -9.77
N VAL A 160 16.43 -11.25 -10.99
CA VAL A 160 17.32 -11.11 -12.16
C VAL A 160 18.22 -9.87 -12.05
N PHE A 161 17.80 -8.84 -11.31
CA PHE A 161 18.54 -7.57 -11.20
C PHE A 161 19.55 -7.51 -10.04
N CYS A 162 19.52 -8.44 -9.09
CA CYS A 162 20.43 -8.44 -7.92
C CYS A 162 21.58 -9.45 -8.02
N LEU A 163 21.64 -10.24 -9.11
CA LEU A 163 22.63 -11.30 -9.34
C LEU A 163 23.38 -11.12 -10.67
N GLY A 164 23.27 -9.95 -11.30
CA GLY A 164 24.04 -9.55 -12.48
C GLY A 164 24.99 -8.43 -12.14
#